data_AF-A0A2P2LGW1-F1
#
_entry.id   AF-A0A2P2LGW1-F1
#
_cell.length_a   1.000
_cell.length_b   1.000
_cell.length_c   1.000
_cell.angle_alpha   90.00
_cell.angle_beta   90.00
_cell.angle_gamma   90.00
#
_symmetry.space_group_name_H-M   'P 1'
#
loop_
_entity.id
_entity.type
_entity.pdbx_description
1 polymer ?
#
loop_
_entity_poly.entity_id
_entity_poly.type
_entity_poly.pdbx_seq_one_letter_code
_entity_poly.pdbx_strand_id
1 'polypeptide(L)'
;MLEGVTTSLKDVQENFLKLVCKETILVGHSLENDLLALKISHESVIDTALLYKHPRGGSYKTALRVLAKRFLSREIQQSDVGHDSIEDAKAAMELALLKIRNGPDFGSPPSFLRRKLPTVLSECGKISSFIDNVSIIKRYASESTHAIPVSSDDEALLKAMKEAKNDRIHFIWTQFSELNSYFKKQAEDVERMNGQLAELISLLTCQKKSAKRKGIKCIMTSELKNILSRMNDRVHRLYSALPQNTMFIICTGHGDIAIVNRLRKMLTEQTATTLCREKLVKVLEELQAQAEVALCFVGVKN
;
A
#
# COMPACT_ATOMS: atom_id res chain seq x y z
N MET A 1 39.77 -13.56 5.63
CA MET A 1 39.66 -14.67 6.60
C MET A 1 39.45 -14.07 7.97
N LEU A 2 38.51 -14.60 8.75
CA LEU A 2 38.35 -14.21 10.15
C LEU A 2 39.54 -14.76 10.93
N GLU A 3 40.22 -13.90 11.69
CA GLU A 3 41.42 -14.26 12.42
C GLU A 3 41.10 -15.28 13.53
N GLY A 4 41.87 -16.36 13.63
CA GLY A 4 41.71 -17.39 14.67
C GLY A 4 40.61 -18.44 14.44
N VAL A 5 39.88 -18.40 13.32
CA VAL A 5 38.85 -19.42 13.03
C VAL A 5 39.48 -20.64 12.33
N THR A 6 39.50 -21.78 13.02
CA THR A 6 40.02 -23.07 12.52
C THR A 6 38.95 -23.99 11.96
N THR A 7 37.67 -23.65 12.11
CA THR A 7 36.54 -24.47 11.70
C THR A 7 36.45 -24.57 10.18
N SER A 8 36.50 -25.78 9.65
CA SER A 8 36.35 -26.05 8.21
C SER A 8 34.87 -26.28 7.83
N LEU A 9 34.56 -26.16 6.54
CA LEU A 9 33.23 -26.50 6.02
C LEU A 9 32.85 -27.95 6.36
N LYS A 10 33.82 -28.87 6.33
CA LYS A 10 33.62 -30.29 6.64
C LYS A 10 33.17 -30.46 8.10
N ASP A 11 33.79 -29.75 9.03
CA ASP A 11 33.41 -29.81 10.46
C ASP A 11 31.97 -29.34 10.67
N VAL A 12 31.56 -28.28 9.96
CA VAL A 12 30.18 -27.76 10.02
C VAL A 12 29.19 -28.76 9.41
N GLN A 13 29.52 -29.37 8.27
CA GLN A 13 28.67 -30.38 7.63
C GLN A 13 28.49 -31.61 8.53
N GLU A 14 29.56 -32.10 9.16
CA GLU A 14 29.48 -33.22 10.10
C GLU A 14 28.62 -32.89 11.32
N ASN A 15 28.71 -31.67 11.85
CA ASN A 15 27.86 -31.24 12.96
C ASN A 15 26.40 -31.05 12.56
N PHE A 16 26.15 -30.55 11.34
CA PHE A 16 24.79 -30.44 10.80
C PHE A 16 24.12 -31.81 10.67
N LEU A 17 24.81 -32.80 10.12
CA LEU A 17 24.28 -34.16 9.93
C LEU A 17 24.00 -34.91 11.25
N LYS A 18 24.63 -34.52 12.36
CA LYS A 18 24.30 -35.06 13.69
C LYS A 18 22.95 -34.57 14.21
N LEU A 19 22.47 -33.43 13.72
CA LEU A 19 21.25 -32.77 14.19
C LEU A 19 20.08 -32.93 13.22
N VAL A 20 20.37 -33.08 11.92
CA VAL A 20 19.37 -33.06 10.84
C VAL A 20 19.37 -34.40 10.11
N CYS A 21 18.25 -35.11 10.21
CA CYS A 21 17.96 -36.30 9.39
C CYS A 21 17.04 -35.95 8.22
N LYS A 22 16.80 -36.90 7.30
CA LYS A 22 15.96 -36.71 6.11
C LYS A 22 14.55 -36.21 6.44
N GLU A 23 13.98 -36.67 7.56
CA GLU A 23 12.64 -36.35 8.03
C GLU A 23 12.57 -35.00 8.76
N THR A 24 13.71 -34.42 9.13
CA THR A 24 13.76 -33.13 9.82
C THR A 24 13.28 -32.02 8.88
N ILE A 25 12.33 -31.20 9.32
CA ILE A 25 11.87 -30.05 8.52
C ILE A 25 12.75 -28.86 8.87
N LEU A 26 13.51 -28.35 7.89
CA LEU A 26 14.30 -27.14 8.07
C LEU A 26 13.42 -25.91 7.93
N VAL A 27 13.56 -24.96 8.85
CA VAL A 27 12.81 -23.69 8.83
C VAL A 27 13.79 -22.54 8.78
N GLY A 28 13.58 -21.60 7.87
CA GLY A 28 14.46 -20.44 7.72
C GLY A 28 13.93 -19.41 6.74
N HIS A 29 14.82 -18.52 6.27
CA HIS A 29 14.46 -17.44 5.35
C HIS A 29 15.45 -17.36 4.20
N SER A 30 14.99 -17.64 2.98
CA SER A 30 15.85 -17.79 1.79
C SER A 30 16.96 -18.84 1.99
N LEU A 31 16.56 -20.00 2.52
CA LEU A 31 17.44 -21.09 2.91
C LEU A 31 18.23 -21.67 1.74
N GLU A 32 17.85 -21.38 0.49
CA GLU A 32 18.66 -21.77 -0.66
C GLU A 32 20.09 -21.22 -0.59
N ASN A 33 20.28 -20.04 0.02
CA ASN A 33 21.61 -19.44 0.15
C ASN A 33 22.44 -20.17 1.21
N ASP A 34 21.83 -20.51 2.35
CA ASP A 34 22.47 -21.24 3.44
C ASP A 34 22.84 -22.66 3.01
N LEU A 35 21.92 -23.38 2.36
CA LEU A 35 22.14 -24.73 1.88
C LEU A 35 23.19 -24.79 0.76
N LEU A 36 23.21 -23.77 -0.12
CA LEU A 36 24.25 -23.63 -1.15
C LEU A 36 25.64 -23.39 -0.52
N ALA A 37 25.72 -22.53 0.49
CA ALA A 37 26.96 -22.29 1.24
C ALA A 37 27.45 -23.55 1.96
N LEU A 38 26.52 -24.33 2.52
CA LEU A 38 26.81 -25.62 3.16
C LEU A 38 27.08 -26.76 2.17
N LYS A 39 26.77 -26.58 0.87
CA LYS A 39 26.81 -27.65 -0.15
C LYS A 39 25.99 -28.88 0.25
N ILE A 40 24.82 -28.67 0.85
CA ILE A 40 23.89 -29.72 1.27
C ILE A 40 22.58 -29.55 0.50
N SER A 41 21.98 -30.67 0.08
CA SER A 41 20.63 -30.70 -0.48
C SER A 41 19.67 -31.34 0.52
N HIS A 42 18.54 -30.71 0.76
CA HIS A 42 17.51 -31.19 1.70
C HIS A 42 16.12 -30.88 1.15
N GLU A 43 15.23 -31.87 1.13
CA GLU A 43 13.91 -31.76 0.49
C GLU A 43 12.86 -31.10 1.39
N SER A 44 12.92 -31.38 2.70
CA SER A 44 11.90 -30.96 3.67
C SER A 44 12.22 -29.56 4.22
N VAL A 45 11.79 -28.51 3.53
CA VAL A 45 12.09 -27.12 3.87
C VAL A 45 10.83 -26.25 3.94
N ILE A 46 10.70 -25.49 5.03
CA ILE A 46 9.76 -24.36 5.16
C ILE A 46 10.56 -23.07 5.07
N ASP A 47 10.46 -22.41 3.92
CA ASP A 47 11.10 -21.12 3.69
C ASP A 47 10.11 -19.96 3.89
N THR A 48 10.36 -19.14 4.91
CA THR A 48 9.53 -17.97 5.22
C THR A 48 9.50 -16.92 4.12
N ALA A 49 10.54 -16.81 3.28
CA ALA A 49 10.57 -15.90 2.14
C ALA A 49 9.57 -16.31 1.05
N LEU A 50 9.21 -17.60 0.98
CA LEU A 50 8.19 -18.14 0.08
C LEU A 50 6.83 -18.27 0.76
N LEU A 51 6.81 -18.55 2.07
CA LEU A 51 5.61 -18.68 2.89
C LEU A 51 4.78 -17.38 2.94
N TYR A 52 5.48 -16.23 2.91
CA TYR A 52 4.89 -14.90 2.86
C TYR A 52 5.09 -14.28 1.47
N LYS A 53 4.08 -14.39 0.61
CA LYS A 53 4.15 -13.92 -0.77
C LYS A 53 4.35 -12.40 -0.85
N HIS A 54 5.29 -11.99 -1.70
CA HIS A 54 5.55 -10.58 -1.95
C HIS A 54 4.40 -9.92 -2.73
N PRO A 55 3.95 -8.69 -2.37
CA PRO A 55 2.83 -8.02 -3.05
C PRO A 55 3.03 -7.77 -4.56
N ARG A 56 4.28 -7.69 -5.01
CA ARG A 56 4.65 -7.50 -6.43
C ARG A 56 4.71 -8.79 -7.26
N GLY A 57 4.36 -9.95 -6.69
CA GLY A 57 4.36 -11.24 -7.40
C GLY A 57 5.54 -12.16 -7.05
N GLY A 58 5.55 -13.35 -7.68
CA GLY A 58 6.32 -14.52 -7.22
C GLY A 58 7.84 -14.47 -7.40
N SER A 59 8.39 -13.52 -8.16
CA SER A 59 9.85 -13.39 -8.34
C SER A 59 10.53 -12.56 -7.25
N TYR A 60 9.77 -11.83 -6.44
CA TYR A 60 10.32 -10.99 -5.37
C TYR A 60 10.15 -11.67 -4.02
N LYS A 61 11.20 -11.60 -3.18
CA LYS A 61 11.18 -12.08 -1.80
C LYS A 61 11.11 -10.89 -0.85
N THR A 62 10.22 -10.94 0.14
CA THR A 62 10.18 -9.91 1.19
C THR A 62 11.28 -10.19 2.21
N ALA A 63 12.10 -9.19 2.54
CA ALA A 63 13.17 -9.35 3.52
C ALA A 63 12.65 -9.75 4.91
N LEU A 64 13.41 -10.60 5.63
CA LEU A 64 13.05 -11.10 6.97
C LEU A 64 12.71 -9.96 7.95
N ARG A 65 13.50 -8.89 7.98
CA ARG A 65 13.25 -7.70 8.82
C ARG A 65 11.87 -7.08 8.58
N VAL A 66 11.41 -7.05 7.32
CA VAL A 66 10.09 -6.52 6.97
C VAL A 66 8.99 -7.46 7.47
N LEU A 67 9.18 -8.77 7.33
CA LEU A 67 8.23 -9.76 7.85
C LEU A 67 8.14 -9.74 9.38
N ALA A 68 9.28 -9.71 10.07
CA ALA A 68 9.34 -9.65 11.53
C ALA A 68 8.67 -8.37 12.06
N LYS A 69 8.93 -7.22 11.45
CA LYS A 69 8.28 -5.97 11.82
C LYS A 69 6.76 -6.03 11.59
N ARG A 70 6.34 -6.59 10.46
CA ARG A 70 4.92 -6.63 10.07
C ARG A 70 4.08 -7.60 10.89
N PHE A 71 4.59 -8.82 11.11
CA PHE A 71 3.80 -9.92 11.67
C PHE A 71 4.14 -10.26 13.12
N LEU A 72 5.37 -9.97 13.56
CA LEU A 72 5.81 -10.18 14.95
C LEU A 72 5.89 -8.87 15.76
N SER A 73 5.64 -7.71 15.11
CA SER A 73 5.83 -6.38 15.71
C SER A 73 7.22 -6.20 16.34
N ARG A 74 8.24 -6.86 15.77
CA ARG A 74 9.62 -6.86 16.26
C ARG A 74 10.55 -6.24 15.24
N GLU A 75 11.41 -5.37 15.71
CA GLU A 75 12.51 -4.82 14.91
C GLU A 75 13.76 -5.67 15.14
N ILE A 76 14.29 -6.26 14.06
CA ILE A 76 15.50 -7.09 14.05
C ILE A 76 16.56 -6.46 13.15
N GLN A 77 17.81 -6.91 13.24
CA GLN A 77 18.93 -6.43 12.40
C GLN A 77 19.13 -4.90 12.49
N GLN A 78 19.13 -4.37 13.72
CA GLN A 78 19.27 -2.93 14.00
C GLN A 78 20.72 -2.45 14.12
N SER A 79 21.68 -3.38 14.21
CA SER A 79 23.11 -3.07 14.37
C SER A 79 23.82 -2.86 13.03
N ASP A 80 24.66 -1.84 12.95
CA ASP A 80 25.52 -1.57 11.78
C ASP A 80 26.73 -2.54 11.67
N VAL A 81 26.96 -3.38 12.68
CA VAL A 81 28.14 -4.26 12.81
C VAL A 81 27.92 -5.65 12.18
N GLY A 82 26.76 -5.86 11.54
CA GLY A 82 26.36 -7.14 10.94
C GLY A 82 25.12 -7.73 11.60
N HIS A 83 24.66 -8.87 11.07
CA HIS A 83 23.44 -9.54 11.50
C HIS A 83 23.76 -10.68 12.47
N ASP A 84 22.85 -10.94 13.40
CA ASP A 84 22.91 -12.10 14.30
C ASP A 84 22.11 -13.27 13.71
N SER A 85 22.80 -14.37 13.39
CA SER A 85 22.19 -15.56 12.83
C SER A 85 21.21 -16.25 13.79
N ILE A 86 21.39 -16.10 15.10
CA ILE A 86 20.49 -16.65 16.11
C ILE A 86 19.18 -15.84 16.14
N GLU A 87 19.27 -14.50 16.05
CA GLU A 87 18.11 -13.62 15.93
C GLU A 87 17.30 -13.97 14.68
N ASP A 88 17.98 -14.09 13.54
CA ASP A 88 17.34 -14.38 12.24
C ASP A 88 16.67 -15.77 12.24
N ALA A 89 17.33 -16.79 12.77
CA ALA A 89 16.76 -18.14 12.86
C ALA A 89 15.52 -18.19 13.76
N LYS A 90 15.54 -17.48 14.91
CA LYS A 90 14.37 -17.38 15.80
C LYS A 90 13.22 -16.64 15.14
N ALA A 91 13.49 -15.52 14.47
CA ALA A 91 12.46 -14.74 13.77
C ALA A 91 11.80 -15.57 12.65
N ALA A 92 12.59 -16.31 11.86
CA ALA A 92 12.06 -17.19 10.83
C ALA A 92 11.19 -18.31 11.42
N MET A 93 11.63 -18.94 12.51
CA MET A 93 10.85 -19.97 13.21
C MET A 93 9.51 -19.42 13.74
N GLU A 94 9.54 -18.27 14.42
CA GLU A 94 8.33 -17.62 14.94
C GLU A 94 7.34 -17.27 13.81
N LEU A 95 7.84 -16.76 12.67
CA LEU A 95 7.01 -16.46 11.49
C LEU A 95 6.36 -17.72 10.90
N ALA A 96 7.08 -18.83 10.84
CA ALA A 96 6.54 -20.10 10.35
C ALA A 96 5.44 -20.63 11.28
N LEU A 97 5.70 -20.65 12.59
CA LEU A 97 4.72 -21.07 13.60
C LEU A 97 3.48 -20.18 13.61
N LEU A 98 3.66 -18.86 13.45
CA LEU A 98 2.55 -17.91 13.38
C LEU A 98 1.63 -18.20 12.20
N LYS A 99 2.22 -18.48 11.02
CA LYS A 99 1.45 -18.87 9.83
C LYS A 99 0.69 -20.17 10.06
N ILE A 100 1.36 -21.20 10.61
CA ILE A 100 0.74 -22.50 10.88
C ILE A 100 -0.46 -22.36 11.83
N ARG A 101 -0.33 -21.55 12.89
CA ARG A 101 -1.41 -21.32 13.87
C ARG A 101 -2.63 -20.61 13.28
N ASN A 102 -2.41 -19.67 12.35
CA ASN A 102 -3.49 -18.86 11.78
C ASN A 102 -3.99 -19.38 10.42
N GLY A 103 -3.37 -20.42 9.87
CA GLY A 103 -3.75 -21.05 8.61
C GLY A 103 -3.04 -20.49 7.37
N PRO A 104 -3.24 -21.15 6.20
CA PRO A 104 -2.51 -20.88 4.96
C PRO A 104 -2.76 -19.47 4.40
N ASP A 105 -3.89 -18.85 4.72
CA ASP A 105 -4.25 -17.52 4.23
C ASP A 105 -3.64 -16.37 5.06
N PHE A 106 -3.09 -16.64 6.24
CA PHE A 106 -2.54 -15.62 7.13
C PHE A 106 -1.40 -14.82 6.47
N GLY A 107 -1.49 -13.50 6.41
CA GLY A 107 -0.47 -12.66 5.78
C GLY A 107 -0.43 -12.68 4.26
N SER A 108 -1.30 -13.46 3.60
CA SER A 108 -1.65 -13.22 2.20
C SER A 108 -2.41 -11.89 2.11
N PRO A 109 -2.25 -11.09 1.04
CA PRO A 109 -3.20 -10.01 0.78
C PRO A 109 -4.60 -10.64 0.78
N PRO A 110 -5.60 -10.03 1.44
CA PRO A 110 -6.91 -10.63 1.55
C PRO A 110 -7.36 -11.00 0.15
N SER A 111 -7.65 -12.29 -0.06
CA SER A 111 -8.22 -12.83 -1.29
C SER A 111 -9.68 -12.40 -1.38
N PHE A 112 -9.94 -11.11 -1.29
CA PHE A 112 -11.03 -10.57 -2.06
C PHE A 112 -10.63 -10.87 -3.50
N LEU A 113 -11.19 -11.93 -4.08
CA LEU A 113 -11.70 -11.84 -5.43
C LEU A 113 -12.20 -10.40 -5.55
N ARG A 114 -11.52 -9.55 -6.32
CA ARG A 114 -11.92 -8.15 -6.53
C ARG A 114 -13.21 -8.18 -7.34
N ARG A 115 -14.28 -8.69 -6.72
CA ARG A 115 -15.64 -8.59 -7.20
C ARG A 115 -15.90 -7.10 -7.19
N LYS A 116 -16.11 -6.55 -8.38
CA LYS A 116 -16.41 -5.14 -8.54
C LYS A 116 -17.69 -4.90 -7.73
N LEU A 117 -17.74 -3.82 -6.94
CA LEU A 117 -18.93 -3.46 -6.17
C LEU A 117 -20.21 -3.50 -7.04
N PRO A 118 -20.21 -3.01 -8.29
CA PRO A 118 -21.36 -3.14 -9.18
C PRO A 118 -21.81 -4.57 -9.47
N THR A 119 -20.87 -5.52 -9.60
CA THR A 119 -21.20 -6.94 -9.79
C THR A 119 -21.96 -7.47 -8.59
N VAL A 120 -21.48 -7.19 -7.38
CA VAL A 120 -22.14 -7.58 -6.13
C VAL A 120 -23.53 -6.96 -6.02
N LEU A 121 -23.65 -5.66 -6.33
CA LEU A 121 -24.94 -4.96 -6.33
C LEU A 121 -25.92 -5.57 -7.33
N SER A 122 -25.47 -5.89 -8.55
CA SER A 122 -26.32 -6.47 -9.58
C SER A 122 -26.83 -7.87 -9.23
N GLU A 123 -26.00 -8.69 -8.58
CA GLU A 123 -26.43 -10.00 -8.08
C GLU A 123 -27.49 -9.88 -6.97
N CYS A 124 -27.47 -8.79 -6.20
CA CYS A 124 -28.51 -8.43 -5.25
C CYS A 124 -29.73 -7.73 -5.90
N GLY A 125 -29.81 -7.70 -7.24
CA GLY A 125 -30.89 -7.04 -7.98
C GLY A 125 -30.87 -5.51 -7.91
N LYS A 126 -29.72 -4.91 -7.55
CA LYS A 126 -29.56 -3.45 -7.47
C LYS A 126 -28.88 -2.91 -8.72
N ILE A 127 -29.47 -1.85 -9.28
CA ILE A 127 -28.93 -1.16 -10.45
C ILE A 127 -28.00 -0.03 -9.96
N SER A 128 -26.77 -0.02 -10.47
CA SER A 128 -25.77 1.00 -10.17
C SER A 128 -25.45 1.88 -11.38
N SER A 129 -25.15 3.15 -11.13
CA SER A 129 -24.65 4.11 -12.12
C SER A 129 -23.26 4.60 -11.73
N PHE A 130 -22.33 4.55 -12.68
CA PHE A 130 -20.95 4.98 -12.53
C PHE A 130 -20.67 6.16 -13.46
N ILE A 131 -20.41 7.32 -12.86
CA ILE A 131 -20.24 8.60 -13.53
C ILE A 131 -18.82 9.08 -13.27
N ASP A 132 -17.91 8.79 -14.20
CA ASP A 132 -16.49 9.11 -14.01
C ASP A 132 -15.78 9.18 -15.38
N ASN A 133 -14.48 9.45 -15.37
CA ASN A 133 -13.69 9.37 -16.57
C ASN A 133 -13.64 7.93 -17.14
N VAL A 134 -13.36 7.84 -18.45
CA VAL A 134 -13.37 6.58 -19.21
C VAL A 134 -12.46 5.50 -18.60
N SER A 135 -11.33 5.89 -18.00
CA SER A 135 -10.37 4.92 -17.44
C SER A 135 -10.92 4.24 -16.18
N ILE A 136 -11.62 4.99 -15.31
CA ILE A 136 -12.25 4.47 -14.09
C ILE A 136 -13.44 3.59 -14.46
N ILE A 137 -14.26 4.03 -15.42
CA ILE A 137 -15.39 3.24 -15.91
C ILE A 137 -14.93 1.89 -16.45
N LYS A 138 -13.97 1.86 -17.38
CA LYS A 138 -13.42 0.61 -17.94
C LYS A 138 -12.91 -0.33 -16.85
N ARG A 139 -12.34 0.24 -15.77
CA ARG A 139 -11.76 -0.54 -14.67
C ARG A 139 -12.81 -1.09 -13.70
N TYR A 140 -13.83 -0.31 -13.34
CA TYR A 140 -14.71 -0.63 -12.21
C TYR A 140 -16.16 -0.90 -12.57
N ALA A 141 -16.66 -0.44 -13.72
CA ALA A 141 -18.02 -0.78 -14.15
C ALA A 141 -18.14 -2.27 -14.48
N SER A 142 -19.35 -2.82 -14.29
CA SER A 142 -19.79 -4.12 -14.81
C SER A 142 -20.70 -3.91 -16.03
N GLU A 143 -20.99 -4.99 -16.76
CA GLU A 143 -21.94 -4.99 -17.88
C GLU A 143 -23.35 -4.52 -17.46
N SER A 144 -23.72 -4.79 -16.21
CA SER A 144 -24.98 -4.41 -15.58
C SER A 144 -25.01 -2.97 -15.04
N THR A 145 -23.91 -2.21 -15.15
CA THR A 145 -23.81 -0.83 -14.63
C THR A 145 -24.15 0.19 -15.72
N HIS A 146 -24.88 1.25 -15.36
CA HIS A 146 -24.96 2.43 -16.21
C HIS A 146 -23.62 3.17 -16.20
N ALA A 147 -22.83 2.98 -17.26
CA ALA A 147 -21.53 3.60 -17.42
C ALA A 147 -21.64 4.96 -18.15
N ILE A 148 -21.47 6.07 -17.43
CA ILE A 148 -21.62 7.43 -17.96
C ILE A 148 -20.26 8.15 -17.95
N PRO A 149 -19.53 8.17 -19.08
CA PRO A 149 -18.26 8.85 -19.15
C PRO A 149 -18.43 10.36 -19.04
N VAL A 150 -17.59 10.99 -18.23
CA VAL A 150 -17.54 12.46 -18.07
C VAL A 150 -16.11 12.97 -18.20
N SER A 151 -16.00 14.24 -18.59
CA SER A 151 -14.73 14.92 -18.87
C SER A 151 -14.44 16.08 -17.91
N SER A 152 -15.42 16.50 -17.12
CA SER A 152 -15.30 17.60 -16.16
C SER A 152 -16.15 17.36 -14.91
N ASP A 153 -15.77 18.01 -13.81
CA ASP A 153 -16.50 17.92 -12.53
C ASP A 153 -17.92 18.50 -12.62
N ASP A 154 -18.13 19.51 -13.47
CA ASP A 154 -19.46 20.10 -13.67
C ASP A 154 -20.37 19.17 -14.49
N GLU A 155 -19.81 18.46 -15.47
CA GLU A 155 -20.52 17.39 -16.19
C GLU A 155 -20.85 16.24 -15.24
N ALA A 156 -19.90 15.81 -14.40
CA ALA A 156 -20.08 14.78 -13.38
C ALA A 156 -21.24 15.14 -12.43
N LEU A 157 -21.30 16.40 -11.97
CA LEU A 157 -22.38 16.90 -11.13
C LEU A 157 -23.73 16.82 -11.84
N LEU A 158 -23.83 17.34 -13.07
CA LEU A 158 -25.09 17.37 -13.82
C LEU A 158 -25.63 15.95 -14.08
N LYS A 159 -24.77 15.01 -14.47
CA LYS A 159 -25.15 13.62 -14.71
C LYS A 159 -25.54 12.92 -13.40
N ALA A 160 -24.82 13.15 -12.31
CA ALA A 160 -25.15 12.58 -11.00
C ALA A 160 -26.50 13.07 -10.49
N MET A 161 -26.78 14.37 -10.62
CA MET A 161 -28.08 14.94 -10.27
C MET A 161 -29.22 14.39 -11.15
N LYS A 162 -28.95 14.07 -12.43
CA LYS A 162 -29.93 13.44 -13.31
C LYS A 162 -30.22 12.00 -12.91
N GLU A 163 -29.19 11.20 -12.66
CA GLU A 163 -29.33 9.79 -12.24
C GLU A 163 -29.96 9.68 -10.85
N ALA A 164 -29.71 10.63 -9.95
CA ALA A 164 -30.31 10.66 -8.61
C ALA A 164 -31.84 10.86 -8.63
N LYS A 165 -32.41 11.35 -9.73
CA LYS A 165 -33.86 11.48 -9.93
C LYS A 165 -34.49 10.24 -10.58
N ASN A 166 -33.69 9.23 -10.92
CA ASN A 166 -34.17 8.01 -11.55
C ASN A 166 -34.41 6.93 -10.50
N ASP A 167 -35.68 6.66 -10.22
CA ASP A 167 -36.11 5.70 -9.18
C ASP A 167 -35.65 4.25 -9.43
N ARG A 168 -35.18 3.93 -10.64
CA ARG A 168 -34.63 2.60 -10.95
C ARG A 168 -33.20 2.43 -10.43
N ILE A 169 -32.50 3.52 -10.14
CA ILE A 169 -31.08 3.50 -9.76
C ILE A 169 -30.96 3.47 -8.25
N HIS A 170 -30.20 2.49 -7.76
CA HIS A 170 -30.06 2.21 -6.33
C HIS A 170 -28.71 2.67 -5.76
N PHE A 171 -27.70 2.82 -6.62
CA PHE A 171 -26.36 3.22 -6.22
C PHE A 171 -25.76 4.12 -7.29
N ILE A 172 -25.17 5.24 -6.88
CA ILE A 172 -24.52 6.20 -7.79
C ILE A 172 -23.10 6.44 -7.30
N TRP A 173 -22.12 6.21 -8.18
CA TRP A 173 -20.75 6.63 -7.98
C TRP A 173 -20.44 7.85 -8.85
N THR A 174 -19.84 8.88 -8.25
CA THR A 174 -19.27 10.03 -8.97
C THR A 174 -18.03 10.53 -8.26
N GLN A 175 -17.12 11.16 -9.01
CA GLN A 175 -15.90 11.76 -8.48
C GLN A 175 -15.73 13.19 -8.99
N PHE A 176 -15.33 14.10 -8.09
CA PHE A 176 -14.77 15.40 -8.45
C PHE A 176 -13.25 15.32 -8.45
N SER A 177 -12.66 15.53 -9.61
CA SER A 177 -11.26 15.23 -9.95
C SER A 177 -10.34 16.45 -9.90
N GLU A 178 -10.89 17.67 -9.78
CA GLU A 178 -10.12 18.91 -9.82
C GLU A 178 -9.02 18.96 -8.77
N LEU A 179 -9.33 18.59 -7.52
CA LEU A 179 -8.36 18.56 -6.42
C LEU A 179 -7.23 17.54 -6.65
N ASN A 180 -7.57 16.35 -7.16
CA ASN A 180 -6.58 15.33 -7.51
C ASN A 180 -5.68 15.80 -8.66
N SER A 181 -6.25 16.50 -9.65
CA SER A 181 -5.51 17.06 -10.78
C SER A 181 -4.54 18.14 -10.32
N TYR A 182 -4.93 18.96 -9.34
CA TYR A 182 -4.06 19.94 -8.71
C TYR A 182 -2.85 19.29 -8.02
N PHE A 183 -3.07 18.25 -7.19
CA PHE A 183 -1.97 17.54 -6.54
C PHE A 183 -1.05 16.82 -7.54
N LYS A 184 -1.60 16.25 -8.63
CA LYS A 184 -0.78 15.68 -9.72
C LYS A 184 0.15 16.70 -10.34
N LYS A 185 -0.35 17.90 -10.67
CA LYS A 185 0.49 18.99 -11.20
C LYS A 185 1.59 19.39 -10.23
N GLN A 186 1.29 19.46 -8.93
CA GLN A 186 2.30 19.76 -7.92
C GLN A 186 3.37 18.67 -7.80
N ALA A 187 2.99 17.39 -7.92
CA ALA A 187 3.93 16.28 -7.88
C ALA A 187 4.82 16.18 -9.12
N GLU A 188 4.42 16.79 -10.25
CA GLU A 188 5.23 16.85 -11.47
C GLU A 188 6.31 17.93 -11.41
N ASP A 189 6.13 18.98 -10.61
CA ASP A 189 7.11 20.03 -10.34
C ASP A 189 8.32 19.47 -9.56
N VAL A 190 9.43 19.30 -10.27
CA VAL A 190 10.64 18.64 -9.75
C VAL A 190 11.27 19.42 -8.61
N GLU A 191 11.34 20.75 -8.68
CA GLU A 191 11.99 21.57 -7.65
C GLU A 191 11.17 21.54 -6.36
N ARG A 192 9.86 21.73 -6.48
CA ARG A 192 8.95 21.70 -5.34
C ARG A 192 8.90 20.32 -4.71
N MET A 193 8.86 19.26 -5.51
CA MET A 193 8.87 17.89 -5.02
C MET A 193 10.19 17.57 -4.29
N ASN A 194 11.33 17.97 -4.84
CA ASN A 194 12.64 17.76 -4.19
C ASN A 194 12.73 18.50 -2.84
N GLY A 195 12.18 19.71 -2.75
CA GLY A 195 12.08 20.44 -1.48
C GLY A 195 11.23 19.71 -0.44
N GLN A 196 10.04 19.24 -0.83
CA GLN A 196 9.15 18.45 0.04
C GLN A 196 9.79 17.12 0.46
N LEU A 197 10.49 16.45 -0.44
CA LEU A 197 11.23 15.21 -0.15
C LEU A 197 12.36 15.44 0.84
N ALA A 198 13.13 16.51 0.67
CA ALA A 198 14.21 16.85 1.59
C ALA A 198 13.68 17.12 3.01
N GLU A 199 12.53 17.81 3.12
CA GLU A 199 11.85 18.04 4.40
C GLU A 199 11.37 16.72 5.05
N LEU A 200 10.71 15.84 4.28
CA LEU A 200 10.27 14.54 4.76
C LEU A 200 11.45 13.66 5.21
N ILE A 201 12.55 13.66 4.47
CA ILE A 201 13.76 12.93 4.83
C ILE A 201 14.39 13.51 6.09
N SER A 202 14.43 14.85 6.22
CA SER A 202 14.91 15.52 7.44
C SER A 202 14.08 15.10 8.66
N LEU A 203 12.76 15.09 8.53
CA LEU A 203 11.85 14.67 9.59
C LEU A 203 12.05 13.20 10.01
N LEU A 204 12.32 12.31 9.05
CA LEU A 204 12.58 10.89 9.32
C LEU A 204 14.00 10.61 9.86
N THR A 205 14.96 11.51 9.63
CA THR A 205 16.37 11.32 10.02
C THR A 205 16.74 12.04 11.32
N CYS A 206 16.06 13.13 11.68
CA CYS A 206 16.33 13.86 12.92
C CYS A 206 15.67 13.20 14.14
N GLN A 207 16.46 12.49 14.96
CA GLN A 207 16.07 11.89 16.25
C GLN A 207 15.74 12.88 17.39
N LYS A 208 15.29 14.11 17.11
CA LYS A 208 14.86 15.01 18.20
C LYS A 208 13.41 14.70 18.56
N LYS A 209 13.21 14.08 19.73
CA LYS A 209 11.97 14.16 20.51
C LYS A 209 11.59 15.65 20.67
N SER A 210 10.83 16.21 19.73
CA SER A 210 10.25 17.53 19.89
C SER A 210 8.74 17.38 20.00
N ALA A 211 8.24 17.87 21.13
CA ALA A 211 6.84 18.02 21.41
C ALA A 211 6.14 18.78 20.27
N LYS A 212 4.92 18.33 19.93
CA LYS A 212 4.05 18.80 18.84
C LYS A 212 4.55 18.38 17.45
N ARG A 213 4.03 17.24 16.97
CA ARG A 213 3.75 17.01 15.54
C ARG A 213 2.90 18.18 15.03
N LYS A 214 3.51 19.32 14.70
CA LYS A 214 2.84 20.32 13.86
C LYS A 214 2.70 19.64 12.52
N GLY A 215 1.47 19.28 12.17
CA GLY A 215 1.16 18.71 10.86
C GLY A 215 1.83 19.53 9.77
N ILE A 216 2.26 18.85 8.70
CA ILE A 216 2.79 19.46 7.47
C ILE A 216 1.99 20.72 7.22
N LYS A 217 2.66 21.89 7.29
CA LYS A 217 1.99 23.18 7.17
C LYS A 217 1.59 23.31 5.70
N CYS A 218 0.43 22.77 5.35
CA CYS A 218 -0.09 22.82 3.99
C CYS A 218 -0.24 24.30 3.62
N ILE A 219 0.63 24.79 2.74
CA ILE A 219 0.59 26.17 2.27
C ILE A 219 -0.70 26.32 1.46
N MET A 220 -1.72 26.90 2.09
CA MET A 220 -3.01 27.18 1.48
C MET A 220 -2.88 28.28 0.43
N THR A 221 -2.56 27.89 -0.80
CA THR A 221 -2.53 28.79 -1.96
C THR A 221 -3.94 29.32 -2.27
N SER A 222 -4.02 30.49 -2.92
CA SER A 222 -5.29 31.04 -3.40
C SER A 222 -5.99 30.09 -4.38
N GLU A 223 -5.22 29.42 -5.24
CA GLU A 223 -5.72 28.41 -6.17
C GLU A 223 -6.37 27.22 -5.43
N LEU A 224 -5.69 26.67 -4.41
CA LEU A 224 -6.22 25.55 -3.62
C LEU A 224 -7.49 25.94 -2.88
N LYS A 225 -7.56 27.15 -2.30
CA LYS A 225 -8.78 27.67 -1.66
C LYS A 225 -9.94 27.74 -2.65
N ASN A 226 -9.69 28.22 -3.87
CA ASN A 226 -10.70 28.32 -4.91
C ASN A 226 -11.20 26.93 -5.35
N ILE A 227 -10.31 25.95 -5.48
CA ILE A 227 -10.66 24.56 -5.79
C ILE A 227 -11.54 23.96 -4.68
N LEU A 228 -11.15 24.14 -3.42
CA LEU A 228 -11.92 23.64 -2.27
C LEU A 228 -13.29 24.30 -2.18
N SER A 229 -13.40 25.61 -2.47
CA SER A 229 -14.68 26.31 -2.52
C SER A 229 -15.60 25.72 -3.59
N ARG A 230 -15.10 25.56 -4.83
CA ARG A 230 -15.88 24.94 -5.92
C ARG A 230 -16.31 23.51 -5.58
N MET A 231 -15.41 22.72 -4.98
CA MET A 231 -15.72 21.36 -4.55
C MET A 231 -16.84 21.36 -3.50
N ASN A 232 -16.78 22.26 -2.52
CA ASN A 232 -17.82 22.41 -1.50
C ASN A 232 -19.17 22.78 -2.13
N ASP A 233 -19.18 23.72 -3.07
CA ASP A 233 -20.39 24.12 -3.80
C ASP A 233 -21.00 22.96 -4.59
N ARG A 234 -20.17 22.15 -5.27
CA ARG A 234 -20.63 20.96 -6.02
C ARG A 234 -21.22 19.90 -5.08
N VAL A 235 -20.59 19.64 -3.94
CA VAL A 235 -21.09 18.70 -2.93
C VAL A 235 -22.43 19.18 -2.36
N HIS A 236 -22.56 20.46 -2.02
CA HIS A 236 -23.82 21.03 -1.55
C HIS A 236 -24.93 20.94 -2.59
N ARG A 237 -24.64 21.28 -3.85
CA ARG A 237 -25.62 21.18 -4.94
C ARG A 237 -26.07 19.74 -5.18
N LEU A 238 -25.14 18.79 -5.13
CA LEU A 238 -25.47 17.37 -5.26
C LEU A 238 -26.37 16.92 -4.11
N TYR A 239 -25.97 17.18 -2.86
CA TYR A 239 -26.74 16.80 -1.67
C TYR A 239 -28.16 17.40 -1.68
N SER A 240 -28.29 18.68 -2.03
CA SER A 240 -29.59 19.37 -2.14
C SER A 240 -30.49 18.73 -3.20
N ALA A 241 -29.93 18.15 -4.26
CA ALA A 241 -30.68 17.50 -5.32
C ALA A 241 -31.09 16.05 -5.03
N LEU A 242 -30.52 15.41 -4.01
CA LEU A 242 -30.83 14.01 -3.67
C LEU A 242 -32.27 13.86 -3.14
N PRO A 243 -32.95 12.73 -3.38
CA PRO A 243 -34.21 12.40 -2.72
C PRO A 243 -34.07 12.28 -1.20
N GLN A 244 -35.21 12.37 -0.50
CA GLN A 244 -35.30 12.04 0.93
C GLN A 244 -34.88 10.59 1.19
N ASN A 245 -34.33 10.32 2.37
CA ASN A 245 -33.86 9.00 2.81
C ASN A 245 -32.70 8.44 1.96
N THR A 246 -32.00 9.31 1.23
CA THR A 246 -30.80 8.92 0.47
C THR A 246 -29.60 8.86 1.40
N MET A 247 -28.90 7.73 1.43
CA MET A 247 -27.59 7.63 2.07
C MET A 247 -26.54 8.30 1.17
N PHE A 248 -25.84 9.29 1.72
CA PHE A 248 -24.79 10.04 1.06
C PHE A 248 -23.45 9.76 1.73
N ILE A 249 -22.51 9.23 0.94
CA ILE A 249 -21.18 8.83 1.40
C ILE A 249 -20.14 9.69 0.68
N ILE A 250 -19.31 10.40 1.44
CA ILE A 250 -18.16 11.15 0.92
C ILE A 250 -16.88 10.46 1.38
N CYS A 251 -16.10 9.93 0.44
CA CYS A 251 -14.79 9.36 0.72
C CYS A 251 -13.69 10.36 0.36
N THR A 252 -12.87 10.75 1.33
CA THR A 252 -11.68 11.59 1.12
C THR A 252 -10.41 10.76 1.35
N GLY A 253 -9.50 10.78 0.38
CA GLY A 253 -8.16 10.19 0.57
C GLY A 253 -7.35 11.02 1.56
N HIS A 254 -6.66 10.38 2.51
CA HIS A 254 -5.84 11.10 3.50
C HIS A 254 -4.45 11.43 3.00
N GLY A 255 -3.91 10.61 2.11
CA GLY A 255 -2.58 10.82 1.54
C GLY A 255 -2.62 11.47 0.17
N ASP A 256 -1.54 12.20 -0.13
CA ASP A 256 -1.24 12.65 -1.49
C ASP A 256 -0.79 11.44 -2.34
N ILE A 257 -1.77 10.79 -2.96
CA ILE A 257 -1.55 9.65 -3.86
C ILE A 257 -0.69 10.06 -5.07
N ALA A 258 -0.67 11.35 -5.44
CA ALA A 258 0.15 11.83 -6.55
C ALA A 258 1.64 11.77 -6.20
N ILE A 259 2.04 12.19 -4.99
CA ILE A 259 3.43 12.08 -4.52
C ILE A 259 3.85 10.60 -4.45
N VAL A 260 3.00 9.71 -3.92
CA VAL A 260 3.29 8.27 -3.86
C VAL A 260 3.52 7.69 -5.26
N ASN A 261 2.65 8.02 -6.21
CA ASN A 261 2.78 7.56 -7.59
C ASN A 261 4.02 8.11 -8.29
N ARG A 262 4.36 9.38 -8.05
CA ARG A 262 5.56 10.01 -8.60
C ARG A 262 6.83 9.38 -8.04
N LEU A 263 6.90 9.13 -6.72
CA LEU A 263 8.04 8.46 -6.09
C LEU A 263 8.24 7.04 -6.63
N ARG A 264 7.15 6.30 -6.84
CA ARG A 264 7.21 4.98 -7.49
C ARG A 264 7.77 5.08 -8.91
N LYS A 265 7.34 6.08 -9.67
CA LYS A 265 7.84 6.35 -11.02
C LYS A 265 9.34 6.66 -11.01
N MET A 266 9.80 7.56 -10.14
CA MET A 266 11.23 7.90 -9.98
C MET A 266 12.09 6.69 -9.59
N LEU A 267 11.64 5.87 -8.64
CA LEU A 267 12.36 4.66 -8.21
C LEU A 267 12.45 3.59 -9.31
N THR A 268 11.53 3.61 -10.26
CA THR A 268 11.48 2.69 -11.41
C THR A 268 12.34 3.20 -12.56
N GLU A 269 12.32 4.50 -12.82
CA GLU A 269 13.06 5.14 -13.94
C GLU A 269 14.56 5.34 -13.67
N GLN A 270 15.05 5.01 -12.46
CA GLN A 270 16.45 5.25 -12.03
C GLN A 270 16.93 6.69 -12.32
N THR A 271 16.02 7.67 -12.33
CA THR A 271 16.40 9.06 -12.54
C THR A 271 17.33 9.47 -11.43
N ALA A 272 18.55 9.91 -11.80
CA ALA A 272 19.63 10.28 -10.91
C ALA A 272 19.19 11.42 -10.00
N THR A 273 18.57 11.05 -8.89
CA THR A 273 18.25 11.97 -7.80
C THR A 273 19.50 12.06 -6.94
N THR A 274 19.82 13.25 -6.48
CA THR A 274 20.89 13.53 -5.50
C THR A 274 20.69 12.85 -4.15
N LEU A 275 19.64 12.03 -4.00
CA LEU A 275 19.14 11.46 -2.76
C LEU A 275 19.35 9.94 -2.75
N CYS A 276 19.83 9.43 -1.62
CA CYS A 276 20.05 8.01 -1.39
C CYS A 276 18.74 7.20 -1.57
N ARG A 277 18.78 6.17 -2.43
CA ARG A 277 17.64 5.30 -2.76
C ARG A 277 16.97 4.69 -1.53
N GLU A 278 17.74 4.32 -0.50
CA GLU A 278 17.21 3.75 0.74
C GLU A 278 16.33 4.75 1.50
N LYS A 279 16.73 6.03 1.53
CA LYS A 279 15.94 7.09 2.16
C LYS A 279 14.64 7.33 1.40
N LEU A 280 14.67 7.29 0.07
CA LEU A 280 13.46 7.41 -0.76
C LEU A 280 12.48 6.24 -0.54
N VAL A 281 12.99 5.02 -0.36
CA VAL A 281 12.14 3.86 -0.05
C VAL A 281 11.45 4.02 1.30
N LYS A 282 12.18 4.46 2.34
CA LYS A 282 11.59 4.73 3.67
C LYS A 282 10.50 5.81 3.63
N VAL A 283 10.74 6.90 2.89
CA VAL A 283 9.72 7.96 2.69
C VAL A 283 8.50 7.41 1.96
N LEU A 284 8.71 6.61 0.91
CA LEU A 284 7.62 6.00 0.16
C LEU A 284 6.76 5.08 1.03
N GLU A 285 7.37 4.28 1.91
CA GLU A 285 6.65 3.40 2.84
C GLU A 285 5.74 4.20 3.79
N GLU A 286 6.23 5.30 4.36
CA GLU A 286 5.46 6.18 5.25
C GLU A 286 4.30 6.88 4.50
N LEU A 287 4.59 7.48 3.35
CA LEU A 287 3.57 8.14 2.53
C LEU A 287 2.52 7.16 2.01
N GLN A 288 2.93 5.93 1.69
CA GLN A 288 2.01 4.88 1.28
C GLN A 288 1.10 4.48 2.44
N ALA A 289 1.63 4.29 3.65
CA ALA A 289 0.81 3.98 4.82
C ALA A 289 -0.24 5.06 5.09
N GLN A 290 0.12 6.34 4.91
CA GLN A 290 -0.83 7.46 5.03
C GLN A 290 -1.86 7.50 3.88
N ALA A 291 -1.45 7.18 2.66
CA ALA A 291 -2.32 7.13 1.48
C ALA A 291 -3.29 5.93 1.47
N GLU A 292 -2.98 4.87 2.24
CA GLU A 292 -3.87 3.72 2.42
C GLU A 292 -5.03 4.01 3.39
N VAL A 293 -4.98 5.13 4.11
CA VAL A 293 -6.08 5.59 4.97
C VAL A 293 -7.01 6.50 4.16
N ALA A 294 -8.31 6.25 4.26
CA ALA A 294 -9.35 7.14 3.75
C ALA A 294 -10.32 7.47 4.90
N LEU A 295 -10.81 8.71 4.94
CA LEU A 295 -11.98 9.02 5.76
C LEU A 295 -13.22 8.89 4.89
N CYS A 296 -14.23 8.24 5.46
CA CYS A 296 -15.54 8.15 4.88
C CYS A 296 -16.52 8.88 5.81
N PHE A 297 -17.15 9.92 5.28
CA PHE A 297 -18.25 10.60 5.94
C PHE A 297 -19.55 10.01 5.41
N VAL A 298 -20.44 9.59 6.30
CA VAL A 298 -21.72 8.98 5.94
C VAL A 298 -22.83 9.79 6.60
N GLY A 299 -23.83 10.17 5.81
CA GLY A 299 -25.04 10.81 6.29
C GLY A 299 -26.26 10.29 5.55
N VAL A 300 -27.44 10.38 6.16
CA VAL A 300 -28.71 10.14 5.49
C VAL A 300 -29.42 11.47 5.33
N LYS A 301 -29.91 11.74 4.12
CA LYS A 301 -30.69 12.95 3.86
C LYS A 301 -32.08 12.82 4.49
N ASN A 302 -32.30 13.64 5.52
CA ASN A 302 -33.60 13.93 6.11
C ASN A 302 -34.20 15.22 5.53
#